data_AF-A0A7R9YNJ3-F1
#
_entry.id   AF-A0A7R9YNJ3-F1
#
_cell.length_a   1.000
_cell.length_b   1.000
_cell.length_c   1.000
_cell.angle_alpha   90.00
_cell.angle_beta   90.00
_cell.angle_gamma   90.00
#
_symmetry.space_group_name_H-M   'P 1'
#
loop_
_entity.id
_entity.type
_entity.pdbx_description
1 polymer ?
#
loop_
_entity_poly.entity_id
_entity_poly.type
_entity_poly.pdbx_seq_one_letter_code
_entity_poly.pdbx_strand_id
1 'polypeptide(L)'
;SLACGRSGGMAENGQPAVAGAAREAAEAAAAFHARDYARACAHLQALGSASSDLKLRHNLALAEYFASGARAPGKLLAALEGLKKGHGEGELVEDNSLATYNAAVLHFQQQRIGAARALLGGLYCALLGSLG
;
A
#
# COMPACT_ATOMS: atom_id res chain seq x y z
N SER A 1 7.83 -31.78 -49.73
CA SER A 1 6.72 -31.81 -48.75
C SER A 1 7.27 -32.08 -47.37
N LEU A 2 7.01 -31.15 -46.45
CA LEU A 2 7.37 -31.21 -45.03
C LEU A 2 6.56 -32.30 -44.30
N ALA A 3 7.19 -32.97 -43.33
CA ALA A 3 6.55 -33.42 -42.09
C ALA A 3 7.63 -33.73 -41.05
N CYS A 4 8.06 -32.70 -40.30
CA CYS A 4 8.80 -32.90 -39.06
C CYS A 4 7.76 -32.98 -37.93
N GLY A 5 7.67 -34.16 -37.29
CA GLY A 5 6.73 -34.44 -36.22
C GLY A 5 6.93 -33.50 -35.03
N ARG A 6 5.88 -32.73 -34.71
CA ARG A 6 5.78 -31.95 -33.49
C ARG A 6 5.00 -32.78 -32.49
N SER A 7 5.65 -33.24 -31.43
CA SER A 7 4.95 -33.85 -30.29
C SER A 7 5.72 -33.60 -29.01
N GLY A 8 4.99 -33.09 -28.01
CA GLY A 8 5.35 -33.19 -26.60
C GLY A 8 6.12 -32.02 -26.03
N GLY A 9 5.41 -31.08 -25.40
CA GLY A 9 6.04 -30.09 -24.54
C GLY A 9 5.20 -28.85 -24.30
N MET A 10 3.98 -28.99 -23.78
CA MET A 10 3.34 -27.89 -23.07
C MET A 10 3.25 -28.30 -21.62
N ALA A 11 4.25 -27.88 -20.86
CA ALA A 11 4.18 -27.85 -19.41
C ALA A 11 3.02 -26.93 -19.02
N GLU A 12 2.11 -27.48 -18.20
CA GLU A 12 1.37 -26.71 -17.20
C GLU A 12 2.33 -25.72 -16.52
N ASN A 13 1.89 -24.48 -16.32
CA ASN A 13 2.20 -23.69 -15.12
C ASN A 13 1.49 -22.34 -15.20
N GLY A 14 0.18 -22.34 -14.91
CA GLY A 14 -0.61 -21.14 -14.70
C GLY A 14 -0.46 -20.49 -13.31
N GLN A 15 0.56 -20.87 -12.52
CA GLN A 15 0.63 -20.54 -11.08
C GLN A 15 1.88 -19.78 -10.52
N PRO A 16 2.85 -19.20 -11.26
CA PRO A 16 4.05 -18.65 -10.60
C PRO A 16 3.93 -17.19 -10.09
N ALA A 17 3.04 -16.37 -10.67
CA ALA A 17 3.02 -14.92 -10.38
C ALA A 17 2.40 -14.58 -9.01
N VAL A 18 1.35 -15.28 -8.60
CA VAL A 18 0.59 -14.98 -7.37
C VAL A 18 1.34 -15.44 -6.11
N ALA A 19 2.01 -16.58 -6.18
CA ALA A 19 2.85 -17.09 -5.10
C ALA A 19 4.09 -16.21 -4.85
N GLY A 20 4.68 -15.67 -5.93
CA GLY A 20 5.78 -14.71 -5.85
C GLY A 20 5.36 -13.44 -5.12
N ALA A 21 4.23 -12.83 -5.51
CA ALA A 21 3.72 -11.63 -4.87
C ALA A 21 3.39 -11.83 -3.38
N ALA A 22 2.75 -12.96 -3.02
CA ALA A 22 2.46 -13.26 -1.62
C ALA A 22 3.73 -13.39 -0.77
N ARG A 23 4.78 -14.00 -1.33
CA ARG A 23 6.09 -14.12 -0.66
C ARG A 23 6.76 -12.77 -0.46
N GLU A 24 6.81 -11.94 -1.51
CA GLU A 24 7.42 -10.60 -1.41
C GLU A 24 6.66 -9.72 -0.40
N ALA A 25 5.32 -9.83 -0.33
CA ALA A 25 4.53 -9.11 0.67
C ALA A 25 4.82 -9.58 2.11
N ALA A 26 5.00 -10.89 2.32
CA ALA A 26 5.38 -11.43 3.62
C ALA A 26 6.79 -11.00 4.05
N GLU A 27 7.75 -11.04 3.13
CA GLU A 27 9.13 -10.57 3.37
C GLU A 27 9.19 -9.07 3.66
N ALA A 28 8.40 -8.26 2.93
CA ALA A 28 8.26 -6.83 3.20
C ALA A 28 7.74 -6.57 4.62
N ALA A 29 6.70 -7.29 5.04
CA ALA A 29 6.13 -7.17 6.38
C ALA A 29 7.14 -7.58 7.47
N ALA A 30 7.83 -8.71 7.27
CA ALA A 30 8.85 -9.19 8.21
C ALA A 30 10.00 -8.18 8.37
N ALA A 31 10.50 -7.63 7.26
CA ALA A 31 11.54 -6.61 7.26
C ALA A 31 11.08 -5.31 7.95
N PHE A 32 9.84 -4.88 7.69
CA PHE A 32 9.26 -3.69 8.33
C PHE A 32 9.14 -3.87 9.85
N HIS A 33 8.69 -5.04 10.31
CA HIS A 33 8.60 -5.36 11.74
C HIS A 33 9.98 -5.44 12.41
N ALA A 34 10.99 -5.93 11.69
CA ALA A 34 12.38 -5.93 12.13
C ALA A 34 13.04 -4.54 12.11
N ARG A 35 12.31 -3.49 11.67
CA ARG A 35 12.80 -2.12 11.44
C ARG A 35 13.89 -2.02 10.37
N ASP A 36 14.03 -3.03 9.53
CA ASP A 36 14.85 -2.99 8.33
C ASP A 36 14.04 -2.37 7.18
N TYR A 37 13.86 -1.05 7.27
CA TYR A 37 13.01 -0.31 6.33
C TYR A 37 13.58 -0.27 4.91
N ALA A 38 14.90 -0.35 4.76
CA ALA A 38 15.53 -0.42 3.44
C ALA A 38 15.18 -1.73 2.73
N ARG A 39 15.23 -2.86 3.45
CA ARG A 39 14.80 -4.15 2.93
C ARG A 39 13.29 -4.20 2.68
N ALA A 40 12.48 -3.62 3.57
CA ALA A 40 11.04 -3.51 3.36
C ALA A 40 10.71 -2.76 2.06
N CYS A 41 11.37 -1.62 1.80
CA CYS A 41 11.23 -0.89 0.54
C CYS A 41 11.57 -1.74 -0.68
N ALA A 42 12.66 -2.50 -0.65
CA ALA A 42 13.08 -3.32 -1.78
C ALA A 42 12.02 -4.38 -2.15
N HIS A 43 11.46 -5.08 -1.15
CA HIS A 43 10.39 -6.05 -1.38
C HIS A 43 9.09 -5.38 -1.86
N LEU A 44 8.73 -4.21 -1.31
CA LEU A 44 7.54 -3.46 -1.75
C LEU A 44 7.69 -2.90 -3.18
N GLN A 45 8.90 -2.51 -3.59
CA GLN A 45 9.18 -2.08 -4.96
C GLN A 45 9.15 -3.26 -5.94
N ALA A 46 9.59 -4.45 -5.51
CA ALA A 46 9.52 -5.67 -6.30
C ALA A 46 8.08 -6.13 -6.59
N LEU A 47 7.12 -5.76 -5.74
CA LEU A 47 5.68 -5.96 -5.96
C LEU A 47 5.09 -5.05 -7.04
N GLY A 48 5.84 -4.05 -7.51
CA GLY A 48 5.45 -3.14 -8.57
C GLY A 48 5.03 -1.77 -8.04
N SER A 49 5.86 -0.76 -8.30
CA SER A 49 5.60 0.65 -7.96
C SER A 49 4.41 1.27 -8.69
N ALA A 50 3.88 0.61 -9.73
CA ALA A 50 2.73 1.03 -10.53
C ALA A 50 1.45 0.25 -10.20
N SER A 51 1.43 -0.47 -9.07
CA SER A 51 0.21 -1.17 -8.65
C SER A 51 -0.90 -0.17 -8.34
N SER A 52 -2.10 -0.44 -8.86
CA SER A 52 -3.32 0.26 -8.45
C SER A 52 -3.64 0.05 -6.96
N ASP A 53 -3.08 -1.00 -6.35
CA ASP A 53 -3.24 -1.37 -4.95
C ASP A 53 -2.87 -0.21 -4.00
N LEU A 54 -3.88 0.32 -3.30
CA LEU A 54 -3.71 1.41 -2.34
C LEU A 54 -2.89 0.96 -1.13
N LYS A 55 -3.00 -0.29 -0.70
CA LYS A 55 -2.24 -0.84 0.44
C LYS A 55 -0.76 -0.93 0.10
N LEU A 56 -0.42 -1.35 -1.11
CA LEU A 56 0.99 -1.39 -1.53
C LEU A 56 1.60 0.02 -1.51
N ARG A 57 0.89 1.00 -2.10
CA ARG A 57 1.34 2.41 -2.09
C ARG A 57 1.43 2.99 -0.68
N HIS A 58 0.46 2.67 0.18
CA HIS A 58 0.48 3.05 1.60
C HIS A 58 1.71 2.50 2.32
N ASN A 59 1.96 1.20 2.19
CA ASN A 59 3.07 0.52 2.86
C ASN A 59 4.42 1.03 2.34
N LEU A 60 4.55 1.25 1.03
CA LEU A 60 5.77 1.82 0.45
C LEU A 60 6.04 3.23 0.97
N ALA A 61 5.02 4.09 1.05
CA ALA A 61 5.17 5.44 1.58
C ALA A 61 5.64 5.43 3.05
N LEU A 62 5.10 4.52 3.87
CA LEU A 62 5.55 4.34 5.26
C LEU A 62 6.99 3.83 5.32
N ALA A 63 7.33 2.81 4.54
CA ALA A 63 8.68 2.24 4.52
C ALA A 63 9.72 3.29 4.09
N GLU A 64 9.45 4.09 3.05
CA GLU A 64 10.33 5.18 2.62
C GLU A 64 10.50 6.26 3.70
N TYR A 65 9.40 6.63 4.37
CA TYR A 65 9.44 7.60 5.45
C TYR A 65 10.35 7.14 6.59
N PHE A 66 10.20 5.90 7.05
CA PHE A 66 11.04 5.35 8.12
C PHE A 66 12.47 5.07 7.68
N ALA A 67 12.69 4.61 6.44
CA ALA A 67 14.03 4.43 5.87
C ALA A 67 14.81 5.76 5.79
N SER A 68 14.12 6.88 5.58
CA SER A 68 14.73 8.22 5.62
C SER A 68 15.02 8.75 7.03
N GLY A 69 14.73 7.96 8.07
CA GLY A 69 14.82 8.39 9.47
C GLY A 69 13.73 9.38 9.86
N ALA A 70 12.54 9.25 9.29
CA ALA A 70 11.37 10.10 9.57
C ALA A 70 11.57 11.61 9.31
N ARG A 71 12.48 11.97 8.39
CA ARG A 71 12.91 13.36 8.16
C ARG A 71 11.91 14.24 7.40
N ALA A 72 11.01 13.63 6.64
CA ALA A 72 10.11 14.35 5.72
C ALA A 72 8.62 14.01 5.96
N PRO A 73 8.04 14.37 7.12
CA PRO A 73 6.65 14.05 7.44
C PRO A 73 5.65 14.70 6.46
N GLY A 74 6.01 15.84 5.85
CA GLY A 74 5.20 16.46 4.80
C GLY A 74 5.12 15.64 3.51
N LYS A 75 6.21 14.95 3.11
CA LYS A 75 6.21 14.06 1.94
C LYS A 75 5.30 12.86 2.18
N LEU A 76 5.39 12.26 3.38
CA LEU A 76 4.50 11.16 3.76
C LEU A 76 3.04 11.62 3.78
N LEU A 77 2.75 12.78 4.37
CA LEU A 77 1.40 13.33 4.41
C LEU A 77 0.81 13.53 3.01
N ALA A 78 1.58 14.14 2.10
CA ALA A 78 1.15 14.33 0.72
C ALA A 78 0.87 13.00 0.00
N ALA A 79 1.69 11.97 0.25
CA ALA A 79 1.47 10.63 -0.29
C ALA A 79 0.16 10.04 0.24
N LEU A 80 -0.09 10.08 1.56
CA LEU A 80 -1.29 9.55 2.19
C LEU A 80 -2.57 10.28 1.71
N GLU A 81 -2.52 11.60 1.56
CA GLU A 81 -3.64 12.38 1.00
C GLU A 81 -3.90 12.05 -0.47
N GLY A 82 -2.84 11.75 -1.24
CA GLY A 82 -2.96 11.31 -2.63
C GLY A 82 -3.71 9.98 -2.76
N LEU A 83 -3.58 9.07 -1.80
CA LEU A 83 -4.33 7.81 -1.77
C LEU A 83 -5.85 8.04 -1.60
N LYS A 84 -6.27 9.14 -0.96
CA LYS A 84 -7.69 9.49 -0.78
C LYS A 84 -8.37 10.00 -2.05
N LYS A 85 -7.60 10.57 -2.99
CA LYS A 85 -8.12 11.19 -4.21
C LYS A 85 -8.24 10.23 -5.40
N GLY A 86 -7.75 8.99 -5.25
CA GLY A 86 -7.72 7.99 -6.32
C GLY A 86 -9.03 7.23 -6.56
N HIS A 87 -10.09 7.49 -5.80
CA HIS A 87 -11.38 6.82 -5.98
C HIS A 87 -12.12 7.42 -7.19
N GLY A 88 -12.12 6.72 -8.32
CA GLY A 88 -13.06 6.95 -9.40
C GLY A 88 -14.47 6.46 -9.01
N GLU A 89 -15.50 7.12 -9.51
CA GLU A 89 -16.90 6.69 -9.34
C GLU A 89 -17.06 5.25 -9.84
N GLY A 90 -17.38 4.31 -8.94
CA GLY A 90 -17.71 2.92 -9.28
C GLY A 90 -16.66 1.86 -8.94
N GLU A 91 -15.49 2.24 -8.42
CA GLU A 91 -14.53 1.27 -7.88
C GLU A 91 -14.92 0.89 -6.44
N LEU A 92 -14.87 -0.41 -6.10
CA LEU A 92 -15.08 -0.86 -4.72
C LEU A 92 -14.22 0.00 -3.80
N VAL A 93 -14.84 0.69 -2.84
CA VAL A 93 -14.15 1.58 -1.91
C VAL A 93 -13.18 0.75 -1.09
N GLU A 94 -11.93 0.65 -1.56
CA GLU A 94 -10.85 0.07 -0.77
C GLU A 94 -10.72 0.87 0.52
N ASP A 95 -10.67 0.15 1.64
CA ASP A 95 -10.65 0.73 2.98
C ASP A 95 -9.41 1.63 3.16
N ASN A 96 -9.66 2.94 3.11
CA ASN A 96 -8.65 3.98 3.27
C ASN A 96 -8.58 4.53 4.71
N SER A 97 -9.17 3.80 5.67
CA SER A 97 -9.18 4.19 7.08
C SER A 97 -7.77 4.29 7.64
N LEU A 98 -6.87 3.37 7.26
CA LEU A 98 -5.48 3.36 7.73
C LEU A 98 -4.68 4.55 7.23
N ALA A 99 -4.79 4.92 5.95
CA ALA A 99 -4.09 6.11 5.46
C ALA A 99 -4.66 7.39 6.06
N THR A 100 -5.98 7.46 6.25
CA THR A 100 -6.65 8.58 6.92
C THR A 100 -6.21 8.73 8.38
N TYR A 101 -6.13 7.62 9.13
CA TYR A 101 -5.64 7.62 10.51
C TYR A 101 -4.17 8.05 10.57
N ASN A 102 -3.30 7.49 9.73
CA ASN A 102 -1.88 7.83 9.71
C ASN A 102 -1.65 9.31 9.34
N ALA A 103 -2.44 9.87 8.41
CA ALA A 103 -2.42 11.29 8.10
C ALA A 103 -2.85 12.14 9.31
N ALA A 104 -3.88 11.72 10.05
CA ALA A 104 -4.34 12.42 11.25
C ALA A 104 -3.25 12.43 12.34
N VAL A 105 -2.54 11.32 12.54
CA VAL A 105 -1.39 11.25 13.46
C VAL A 105 -0.28 12.21 13.06
N LEU A 106 0.06 12.29 11.76
CA LEU A 106 1.06 13.24 11.27
C LEU A 106 0.63 14.70 11.49
N HIS A 107 -0.64 15.03 11.25
CA HIS A 107 -1.17 16.35 11.57
C HIS A 107 -1.09 16.67 13.06
N PHE A 108 -1.39 15.71 13.92
CA PHE A 108 -1.28 15.86 15.37
C PHE A 108 0.16 16.13 15.79
N GLN A 109 1.12 15.35 15.28
CA GLN A 109 2.56 15.55 15.54
C GLN A 109 3.05 16.94 15.10
N GLN A 110 2.47 17.48 14.02
CA GLN A 110 2.76 18.83 13.51
C GLN A 110 1.97 19.95 14.21
N GLN A 111 1.27 19.67 15.32
CA GLN A 111 0.41 20.63 16.05
C GLN A 111 -0.75 21.20 15.22
N ARG A 112 -1.12 20.53 14.12
CA ARG A 112 -2.26 20.90 13.25
C ARG A 112 -3.54 20.22 13.76
N ILE A 113 -3.94 20.56 14.98
CA ILE A 113 -5.00 19.86 15.72
C ILE A 113 -6.35 19.90 14.99
N GLY A 114 -6.69 21.02 14.35
CA GLY A 114 -7.93 21.15 13.57
C GLY A 114 -8.02 20.14 12.42
N ALA A 115 -6.92 19.97 11.68
CA ALA A 115 -6.85 19.01 10.57
C ALA A 115 -6.91 17.56 11.08
N ALA A 116 -6.16 17.24 12.14
CA ALA A 116 -6.20 15.92 12.77
C ALA A 116 -7.62 15.54 13.23
N ARG A 117 -8.31 16.49 13.90
CA ARG A 117 -9.68 16.30 14.38
C ARG A 117 -10.67 16.12 13.24
N ALA A 118 -10.54 16.88 12.15
CA ALA A 118 -11.41 16.74 10.98
C ALA A 118 -11.29 15.34 10.36
N LEU A 119 -10.06 14.83 10.23
CA LEU A 119 -9.82 13.49 9.67
C LEU A 119 -10.37 12.37 10.57
N LEU A 120 -10.11 12.44 11.88
CA LEU A 120 -10.65 11.46 12.83
C LEU A 120 -12.18 11.51 12.90
N GLY A 121 -12.76 12.72 12.94
CA GLY A 121 -14.21 12.90 12.95
C GLY A 121 -14.89 12.29 11.72
N GLY A 122 -14.34 12.52 10.53
CA GLY A 122 -14.85 11.90 9.30
C GLY A 122 -14.79 10.37 9.33
N LEU A 123 -13.71 9.81 9.88
CA LEU A 123 -13.51 8.37 10.00
C LEU A 123 -14.52 7.72 10.97
N TYR A 124 -14.75 8.33 12.13
CA TYR A 124 -15.76 7.85 13.09
C TYR A 124 -17.20 7.95 12.55
N CYS A 125 -17.54 9.05 11.87
CA CYS A 125 -18.87 9.18 11.26
C CYS A 125 -19.14 8.10 10.20
N ALA A 126 -18.13 7.76 9.38
CA ALA A 126 -18.26 6.70 8.39
C ALA A 126 -18.49 5.32 9.03
N LEU A 127 -17.73 5.00 10.08
CA LEU A 127 -17.87 3.75 10.85
C LEU A 127 -19.24 3.61 11.53
N LEU A 128 -19.76 4.70 12.10
CA LEU A 128 -21.07 4.70 12.76
C LEU A 128 -22.22 4.65 11.75
N GLY A 129 -22.06 5.27 10.57
CA GLY A 129 -23.05 5.23 9.49
C GLY A 129 -23.17 3.86 8.81
N SER A 130 -22.14 3.01 8.87
CA SER A 130 -22.16 1.65 8.30
C SER A 130 -22.77 0.58 9.21
N LEU A 131 -23.17 0.95 10.45
CA LEU A 131 -23.73 0.04 11.45
C LEU A 131 -25.27 0.15 11.60
N GLY A 132 -25.93 0.97 10.78
CA GLY A 132 -27.38 1.11 10.72
C GLY A 132 -27.94 0.56 9.41
#